data_AF-A0A7K1CVH9-F1
#
_entry.id   AF-A0A7K1CVH9-F1
#
_cell.length_a   1.000
_cell.length_b   1.000
_cell.length_c   1.000
_cell.angle_alpha   90.00
_cell.angle_beta   90.00
_cell.angle_gamma   90.00
#
_symmetry.space_group_name_H-M   'P 1'
#
loop_
_entity.id
_entity.type
_entity.pdbx_description
1 polymer ?
#
loop_
_entity_poly.entity_id
_entity_poly.type
_entity_poly.pdbx_seq_one_letter_code
_entity_poly.pdbx_strand_id
1 'polypeptide(L)'
;ESANLLDSGVQVGVRQSRQVTGIVTLTTQDVLDAKKWDTAITRSAWPIERHIGEKPELVWVQDDYYEVPLESLIPLEGEGLIVAGRCLSADSAAMASARVTAQCFNYGEAAGLTAAESISRNQDIRAVNRKQIADQVQRTWPQI
;
A
#
# COMPACT_ATOMS: atom_id res chain seq x y z
N GLU A 1 -11.14 35.71 20.32
CA GLU A 1 -11.17 34.66 19.29
C GLU A 1 -12.47 33.88 19.47
N SER A 2 -13.35 33.86 18.47
CA SER A 2 -14.70 33.27 18.58
C SER A 2 -14.87 32.20 17.51
N ALA A 3 -14.35 31.00 17.78
CA ALA A 3 -14.56 29.83 16.93
C ALA A 3 -15.85 29.11 17.34
N ASN A 4 -16.67 28.75 16.35
CA ASN A 4 -17.89 27.96 16.54
C ASN A 4 -17.80 26.67 15.73
N LEU A 5 -18.14 25.54 16.35
CA LEU A 5 -18.26 24.24 15.68
C LEU A 5 -19.59 24.21 14.88
N LEU A 6 -19.51 24.06 13.57
CA LEU A 6 -20.70 24.05 12.69
C LEU A 6 -21.32 22.65 12.57
N ASP A 7 -20.50 21.62 12.45
CA ASP A 7 -20.95 20.23 12.30
C ASP A 7 -19.80 19.26 12.63
N SER A 8 -20.16 18.02 12.92
CA SER A 8 -19.21 16.91 13.09
C SER A 8 -19.77 15.64 12.44
N GLY A 9 -18.90 14.72 12.02
CA GLY A 9 -19.36 13.46 11.46
C GLY A 9 -20.23 12.68 12.46
N VAL A 10 -21.41 12.22 12.03
CA VAL A 10 -22.35 11.44 12.85
C VAL A 10 -21.82 10.06 13.27
N GLN A 11 -20.69 9.63 12.71
CA GLN A 11 -20.04 8.36 12.99
C GLN A 11 -18.53 8.48 13.00
N VAL A 12 -17.89 7.62 13.79
CA VAL A 12 -16.45 7.44 13.79
C VAL A 12 -16.02 6.77 12.47
N GLY A 13 -15.04 7.36 11.79
CA GLY A 13 -14.51 6.81 10.54
C GLY A 13 -13.75 5.49 10.76
N VAL A 14 -14.11 4.44 10.01
CA VAL A 14 -13.40 3.16 10.01
C VAL A 14 -12.04 3.31 9.31
N ARG A 15 -10.94 3.21 10.08
CA ARG A 15 -9.57 3.40 9.56
C ARG A 15 -9.02 2.20 8.81
N GLN A 16 -9.55 1.00 9.06
CA GLN A 16 -9.13 -0.23 8.40
C GLN A 16 -10.35 -1.13 8.17
N SER A 17 -10.45 -1.66 6.95
CA SER A 17 -11.55 -2.52 6.50
C SER A 17 -10.99 -3.85 5.99
N ARG A 18 -11.76 -4.55 5.14
CA ARG A 18 -11.30 -5.77 4.47
C ARG A 18 -10.03 -5.50 3.67
N GLN A 19 -9.12 -6.46 3.74
CA GLN A 19 -7.90 -6.56 2.97
C GLN A 19 -7.94 -7.87 2.18
N VAL A 20 -7.21 -7.93 1.07
CA VAL A 20 -7.03 -9.21 0.37
C VAL A 20 -5.95 -10.05 1.04
N THR A 21 -6.06 -11.36 0.91
CA THR A 21 -4.90 -12.25 1.05
C THR A 21 -4.17 -12.19 -0.29
N GLY A 22 -3.02 -11.53 -0.32
CA GLY A 22 -2.21 -11.34 -1.52
C GLY A 22 -1.21 -12.47 -1.73
N ILE A 23 -0.49 -12.42 -2.86
CA ILE A 23 0.66 -13.30 -3.10
C ILE A 23 1.75 -13.07 -2.03
N VAL A 24 1.91 -11.82 -1.61
CA VAL A 24 2.77 -11.42 -0.49
C VAL A 24 1.93 -10.60 0.48
N THR A 25 2.05 -10.90 1.77
CA THR A 25 1.54 -10.06 2.85
C THR A 25 2.69 -9.19 3.34
N LEU A 26 2.56 -7.86 3.24
CA LEU A 26 3.52 -6.94 3.85
C LEU A 26 3.42 -7.04 5.37
N THR A 27 4.52 -7.39 6.03
CA THR A 27 4.56 -7.58 7.49
C THR A 27 5.09 -6.35 8.21
N THR A 28 4.78 -6.26 9.49
CA THR A 28 5.33 -5.28 10.42
C THR A 28 6.86 -5.37 10.43
N GLN A 29 7.41 -6.58 10.36
CA GLN A 29 8.85 -6.79 10.32
C GLN A 29 9.46 -6.24 9.03
N ASP A 30 8.81 -6.42 7.87
CA ASP A 30 9.28 -5.84 6.61
C ASP A 30 9.36 -4.30 6.68
N VAL A 31 8.44 -3.67 7.41
CA VAL A 31 8.46 -2.21 7.66
C VAL A 31 9.62 -1.84 8.58
N LEU A 32 9.77 -2.52 9.72
CA LEU A 32 10.79 -2.22 10.72
C LEU A 32 12.22 -2.47 10.20
N ASP A 33 12.39 -3.48 9.35
CA ASP A 33 13.69 -3.83 8.72
C ASP A 33 13.96 -3.04 7.44
N ALA A 34 13.12 -2.04 7.11
CA ALA A 34 13.28 -1.20 5.92
C ALA A 34 13.43 -2.03 4.62
N LYS A 35 12.68 -3.13 4.51
CA LYS A 35 12.89 -4.14 3.47
C LYS A 35 12.70 -3.58 2.06
N LYS A 36 13.59 -4.02 1.16
CA LYS A 36 13.59 -3.69 -0.27
C LYS A 36 13.08 -4.85 -1.11
N TRP A 37 12.50 -4.54 -2.26
CA TRP A 37 11.91 -5.52 -3.17
C TRP A 37 12.29 -5.25 -4.63
N ASP A 38 12.61 -6.31 -5.37
CA ASP A 38 12.85 -6.21 -6.82
C ASP A 38 11.61 -5.75 -7.61
N THR A 39 10.43 -5.90 -7.00
CA THR A 39 9.10 -5.55 -7.53
C THR A 39 8.47 -4.38 -6.77
N ALA A 40 9.28 -3.54 -6.13
CA ALA A 40 8.81 -2.39 -5.35
C ALA A 40 8.04 -1.39 -6.23
N ILE A 41 6.80 -1.11 -5.86
CA ILE A 41 5.96 -0.10 -6.53
C ILE A 41 5.89 1.20 -5.75
N THR A 42 6.38 1.21 -4.51
CA THR A 42 6.29 2.38 -3.61
C THR A 42 7.36 2.31 -2.55
N ARG A 43 7.93 3.46 -2.19
CA ARG A 43 8.77 3.65 -1.00
C ARG A 43 7.98 4.42 0.06
N SER A 44 8.19 4.08 1.31
CA SER A 44 7.55 4.76 2.44
C SER A 44 8.48 4.83 3.63
N ALA A 45 8.65 6.04 4.16
CA ALA A 45 9.30 6.30 5.46
C ALA A 45 8.27 6.74 6.52
N TRP A 46 6.97 6.55 6.24
CA TRP A 46 5.93 6.85 7.22
C TRP A 46 6.05 5.87 8.41
N PRO A 47 5.83 6.32 9.66
CA PRO A 47 5.85 5.43 10.80
C PRO A 47 4.61 4.54 10.83
N ILE A 48 4.70 3.43 11.56
CA ILE A 48 3.51 2.70 11.98
C ILE A 48 2.75 3.57 12.99
N GLU A 49 1.62 4.13 12.55
CA GLU A 49 0.76 5.03 13.33
C GLU A 49 -0.51 4.32 13.83
N ARG A 50 -0.47 3.81 15.07
CA ARG A 50 -1.63 3.16 15.70
C ARG A 50 -2.38 4.13 16.59
N HIS A 51 -3.68 4.30 16.32
CA HIS A 51 -4.56 5.09 17.17
C HIS A 51 -5.19 4.19 18.24
N ILE A 52 -4.38 3.83 19.24
CA ILE A 52 -4.80 3.05 20.41
C ILE A 52 -4.74 3.93 21.66
N GLY A 53 -5.83 3.96 22.44
CA GLY A 53 -5.92 4.81 23.63
C GLY A 53 -6.02 6.31 23.31
N GLU A 54 -5.54 7.16 24.23
CA GLU A 54 -5.70 8.62 24.15
C GLU A 54 -4.74 9.31 23.18
N LYS A 55 -3.59 8.70 22.89
CA LYS A 55 -2.55 9.27 22.02
C LYS A 55 -2.11 8.25 20.98
N PRO A 56 -1.81 8.68 19.74
CA PRO A 56 -1.28 7.78 18.73
C PRO A 56 0.08 7.24 19.17
N GLU A 57 0.28 5.95 18.96
CA GLU A 57 1.57 5.28 19.05
C GLU A 57 2.26 5.37 17.68
N LEU A 58 3.50 5.84 17.67
CA LEU A 58 4.33 5.99 16.47
C LEU A 58 5.58 5.12 16.59
N VAL A 59 5.75 4.18 15.66
CA VAL A 59 6.99 3.41 15.53
C VAL A 59 7.63 3.75 14.20
N TRP A 60 8.77 4.42 14.25
CA TRP A 60 9.48 4.92 13.07
C TRP A 60 10.41 3.83 12.50
N VAL A 61 10.50 3.82 11.16
CA VAL A 61 11.61 3.17 10.46
C VAL A 61 12.85 4.02 10.70
N GLN A 62 13.95 3.39 11.13
CA GLN A 62 15.17 4.12 11.50
C GLN A 62 15.99 4.45 10.25
N ASP A 63 16.17 5.75 9.98
CA ASP A 63 17.07 6.33 8.96
C ASP A 63 16.98 5.70 7.55
N ASP A 64 15.84 5.11 7.20
CA ASP A 64 15.60 4.45 5.92
C ASP A 64 14.07 4.42 5.61
N TYR A 65 13.71 3.82 4.47
CA TYR A 65 12.34 3.58 4.03
C TYR A 65 12.09 2.08 3.83
N TYR A 66 10.86 1.63 3.89
CA TYR A 66 10.51 0.30 3.40
C TYR A 66 9.84 0.41 2.02
N GLU A 67 9.81 -0.70 1.30
CA GLU A 67 9.14 -0.81 0.02
C GLU A 67 7.90 -1.68 0.09
N VAL A 68 6.93 -1.37 -0.76
CA VAL A 68 5.72 -2.19 -0.93
C VAL A 68 5.81 -2.89 -2.29
N PRO A 69 5.81 -4.24 -2.32
CA PRO A 69 5.92 -5.00 -3.56
C PRO A 69 4.59 -5.05 -4.30
N LEU A 70 4.62 -5.13 -5.63
CA LEU A 70 3.41 -5.29 -6.45
C LEU A 70 2.55 -6.50 -6.03
N GLU A 71 3.20 -7.56 -5.56
CA GLU A 71 2.55 -8.78 -5.08
C GLU A 71 1.55 -8.55 -3.94
N SER A 72 1.70 -7.50 -3.13
CA SER A 72 0.73 -7.20 -2.07
C SER A 72 -0.58 -6.65 -2.61
N LEU A 73 -0.64 -6.27 -3.89
CA LEU A 73 -1.85 -5.83 -4.58
C LEU A 73 -2.56 -6.95 -5.33
N ILE A 74 -1.91 -8.11 -5.49
CA ILE A 74 -2.43 -9.22 -6.31
C ILE A 74 -3.01 -10.29 -5.38
N PRO A 75 -4.34 -10.54 -5.41
CA PRO A 75 -4.95 -11.60 -4.60
C PRO A 75 -4.38 -12.99 -4.89
N LEU A 76 -4.21 -13.80 -3.84
CA LEU A 76 -3.73 -15.18 -3.96
C LEU A 76 -4.69 -16.06 -4.78
N GLU A 77 -5.99 -15.83 -4.63
CA GLU A 77 -7.08 -16.59 -5.26
C GLU A 77 -7.99 -15.70 -6.12
N GLY A 78 -8.77 -16.31 -7.02
CA GLY A 78 -9.60 -15.63 -8.03
C GLY A 78 -8.86 -15.44 -9.37
N GLU A 79 -9.51 -14.87 -10.39
CA GLU A 79 -8.91 -14.69 -11.72
C GLU A 79 -9.11 -13.25 -12.20
N GLY A 80 -8.08 -12.67 -12.82
CA GLY A 80 -8.17 -11.30 -13.37
C GLY A 80 -8.40 -10.20 -12.32
N LEU A 81 -8.10 -10.45 -11.05
CA LEU A 81 -8.30 -9.49 -9.96
C LEU A 81 -6.98 -8.80 -9.57
N ILE A 82 -7.06 -7.50 -9.30
CA ILE A 82 -6.01 -6.70 -8.66
C ILE A 82 -6.68 -5.64 -7.79
N VAL A 83 -6.05 -5.26 -6.68
CA VAL A 83 -6.55 -4.21 -5.77
C VAL A 83 -5.58 -3.05 -5.67
N ALA A 84 -6.06 -1.91 -5.16
CA ALA A 84 -5.24 -0.74 -4.89
C ALA A 84 -5.69 -0.05 -3.59
N GLY A 85 -4.82 0.81 -3.05
CA GLY A 85 -5.11 1.55 -1.83
C GLY A 85 -5.23 0.63 -0.60
N ARG A 86 -6.21 0.89 0.26
CA ARG A 86 -6.39 0.21 1.57
C ARG A 86 -6.73 -1.28 1.48
N CYS A 87 -6.95 -1.81 0.28
CA CYS A 87 -7.27 -3.22 0.08
C CYS A 87 -6.03 -4.11 -0.03
N LEU A 88 -4.80 -3.54 -0.05
CA LEU A 88 -3.56 -4.31 -0.12
C LEU A 88 -3.47 -5.38 0.96
N SER A 89 -2.67 -6.41 0.69
CA SER A 89 -2.36 -7.44 1.66
C SER A 89 -1.24 -7.00 2.58
N ALA A 90 -1.59 -6.70 3.82
CA ALA A 90 -0.63 -6.39 4.88
C ALA A 90 -1.19 -6.79 6.25
N ASP A 91 -0.30 -6.99 7.22
CA ASP A 91 -0.76 -7.13 8.59
C ASP A 91 -1.26 -5.79 9.15
N SER A 92 -1.95 -5.85 10.30
CA SER A 92 -2.64 -4.69 10.87
C SER A 92 -1.71 -3.51 11.16
N ALA A 93 -0.49 -3.76 11.64
CA ALA A 93 0.44 -2.70 11.99
C ALA A 93 1.17 -2.16 10.75
N ALA A 94 1.56 -3.01 9.81
CA ALA A 94 2.09 -2.56 8.52
C ALA A 94 1.06 -1.70 7.76
N MET A 95 -0.22 -2.06 7.79
CA MET A 95 -1.31 -1.26 7.22
C MET A 95 -1.44 0.13 7.81
N ALA A 96 -1.13 0.30 9.09
CA ALA A 96 -1.17 1.62 9.72
C ALA A 96 -0.11 2.58 9.14
N SER A 97 0.93 2.04 8.50
CA SER A 97 1.94 2.80 7.79
C SER A 97 1.71 2.88 6.28
N ALA A 98 1.40 1.75 5.63
CA ALA A 98 1.46 1.61 4.17
C ALA A 98 0.32 2.27 3.38
N ARG A 99 -0.71 2.84 4.04
CA ARG A 99 -1.93 3.33 3.39
C ARG A 99 -2.12 4.85 3.40
N VAL A 100 -1.06 5.63 3.63
CA VAL A 100 -1.12 7.09 3.52
C VAL A 100 -1.36 7.51 2.06
N THR A 101 -1.86 8.73 1.85
CA THR A 101 -2.35 9.20 0.54
C THR A 101 -1.28 9.13 -0.54
N ALA A 102 -0.02 9.45 -0.22
CA ALA A 102 1.09 9.45 -1.17
C ALA A 102 1.31 8.07 -1.80
N GLN A 103 1.36 7.03 -0.96
CA GLN A 103 1.55 5.64 -1.38
C GLN A 103 0.39 5.14 -2.24
N CYS A 104 -0.84 5.60 -1.95
CA CYS A 104 -2.04 5.18 -2.68
C CYS A 104 -2.04 5.61 -4.15
N PHE A 105 -1.36 6.72 -4.51
CA PHE A 105 -1.21 7.11 -5.92
C PHE A 105 -0.44 6.05 -6.71
N ASN A 106 0.69 5.62 -6.17
CA ASN A 106 1.53 4.60 -6.79
C ASN A 106 0.82 3.25 -6.87
N TYR A 107 0.02 2.88 -5.87
CA TYR A 107 -0.78 1.64 -5.91
C TYR A 107 -1.81 1.67 -7.04
N GLY A 108 -2.48 2.81 -7.24
CA GLY A 108 -3.44 2.98 -8.34
C GLY A 108 -2.78 2.85 -9.70
N GLU A 109 -1.63 3.50 -9.90
CA GLU A 109 -0.85 3.38 -11.13
C GLU A 109 -0.37 1.95 -11.39
N ALA A 110 0.25 1.32 -10.38
CA ALA A 110 0.73 -0.04 -10.46
C ALA A 110 -0.38 -1.03 -10.82
N ALA A 111 -1.56 -0.88 -10.22
CA ALA A 111 -2.72 -1.71 -10.52
C ALA A 111 -3.21 -1.50 -11.97
N GLY A 112 -3.27 -0.24 -12.42
CA GLY A 112 -3.67 0.10 -13.78
C GLY A 112 -2.71 -0.45 -14.84
N LEU A 113 -1.41 -0.26 -14.66
CA LEU A 113 -0.37 -0.79 -15.54
C LEU A 113 -0.40 -2.32 -15.60
N THR A 114 -0.57 -2.97 -14.46
CA THR A 114 -0.69 -4.43 -14.38
C THR A 114 -1.91 -4.95 -15.14
N ALA A 115 -3.07 -4.31 -14.98
CA ALA A 115 -4.28 -4.67 -15.71
C ALA A 115 -4.12 -4.47 -17.23
N ALA A 116 -3.52 -3.34 -17.64
CA ALA A 116 -3.25 -3.07 -19.04
C ALA A 116 -2.30 -4.11 -19.67
N GLU A 117 -1.22 -4.47 -18.98
CA GLU A 117 -0.27 -5.50 -19.43
C GLU A 117 -0.94 -6.87 -19.55
N SER A 118 -1.71 -7.27 -18.53
CA SER A 118 -2.49 -8.53 -18.51
C SER A 118 -3.43 -8.64 -19.72
N ILE A 119 -4.21 -7.58 -20.00
CA ILE A 119 -5.13 -7.53 -21.14
C ILE A 119 -4.35 -7.57 -22.46
N SER A 120 -3.30 -6.76 -22.61
CA SER A 120 -2.54 -6.64 -23.86
C SER A 120 -1.88 -7.95 -24.30
N ARG A 121 -1.51 -8.79 -23.32
CA ARG A 121 -0.85 -10.09 -23.56
C ARG A 121 -1.80 -11.28 -23.43
N ASN A 122 -3.07 -11.05 -23.12
CA ASN A 122 -4.05 -12.08 -22.84
C ASN A 122 -3.55 -13.13 -21.82
N GLN A 123 -3.05 -12.65 -20.68
CA GLN A 123 -2.51 -13.47 -19.60
C GLN A 123 -3.12 -13.09 -18.26
N ASP A 124 -3.15 -14.01 -17.30
CA ASP A 124 -3.62 -13.70 -15.94
C ASP A 124 -2.75 -12.62 -15.27
N ILE A 125 -3.37 -11.84 -14.37
CA ILE A 125 -2.71 -10.79 -13.57
C ILE A 125 -1.48 -11.34 -12.85
N ARG A 126 -1.49 -12.59 -12.39
CA ARG A 126 -0.35 -13.18 -11.66
C ARG A 126 0.84 -13.49 -12.56
N ALA A 127 0.62 -13.63 -13.86
CA ALA A 127 1.64 -13.98 -14.85
C ALA A 127 2.35 -12.77 -15.47
N VAL A 128 1.92 -11.54 -15.14
CA VAL A 128 2.57 -10.32 -15.64
C VAL A 128 4.04 -10.23 -15.20
N ASN A 129 4.85 -9.54 -16.00
CA ASN A 129 6.22 -9.22 -15.61
C ASN A 129 6.22 -8.12 -14.55
N ARG A 130 6.16 -8.52 -13.27
CA ARG A 130 6.02 -7.61 -12.13
C ARG A 130 7.18 -6.64 -12.00
N LYS A 131 8.40 -7.09 -12.28
CA LYS A 131 9.58 -6.22 -12.27
C LYS A 131 9.48 -5.11 -13.31
N GLN A 132 9.04 -5.44 -14.52
CA GLN A 132 8.83 -4.44 -15.56
C GLN A 132 7.80 -3.38 -15.14
N ILE A 133 6.69 -3.78 -14.50
CA ILE A 133 5.68 -2.85 -14.00
C ILE A 133 6.26 -1.97 -12.88
N ALA A 134 6.94 -2.57 -11.90
CA ALA A 134 7.60 -1.84 -10.82
C ALA A 134 8.59 -0.80 -11.36
N ASP A 135 9.44 -1.19 -12.32
CA ASP A 135 10.40 -0.29 -12.97
C ASP A 135 9.71 0.87 -13.72
N GLN A 136 8.50 0.66 -14.26
CA GLN A 136 7.72 1.73 -14.88
C GLN A 136 7.19 2.73 -13.83
N VAL A 137 6.58 2.23 -12.75
CA VAL A 137 6.04 3.08 -11.67
C VAL A 137 7.15 3.93 -11.04
N GLN A 138 8.32 3.34 -10.80
CA GLN A 138 9.47 4.06 -10.22
C GLN A 138 10.05 5.13 -11.15
N ARG A 139 9.85 5.04 -12.47
CA ARG A 139 10.23 6.09 -13.42
C ARG A 139 9.25 7.26 -13.40
N THR A 140 7.96 6.99 -13.24
CA THR A 140 6.91 8.03 -13.14
C THR A 140 7.06 8.83 -11.85
N TRP A 141 7.34 8.13 -10.75
CA TRP A 141 7.53 8.71 -9.42
C TRP A 141 9.00 8.57 -9.02
N PRO A 142 9.90 9.43 -9.54
CA PRO A 142 11.26 9.49 -9.04
C PRO A 142 11.20 9.82 -7.55
N GLN A 143 11.59 8.83 -6.75
CA GLN A 143 11.50 8.88 -5.30
C GLN A 143 12.53 9.89 -4.81
N ILE A 144 12.05 10.95 -4.15
CA ILE A 144 12.83 12.10 -3.64
C ILE A 144 13.70 11.67 -2.47
#